data_AF-A0A9W8IIW8-F1
#
_entry.id   AF-A0A9W8IIW8-F1
#
_cell.length_a   1.000
_cell.length_b   1.000
_cell.length_c   1.000
_cell.angle_alpha   90.00
_cell.angle_beta   90.00
_cell.angle_gamma   90.00
#
_symmetry.space_group_name_H-M   'P 1'
#
loop_
_entity.id
_entity.type
_entity.pdbx_description
1 polymer ?
#
loop_
_entity_poly.entity_id
_entity_poly.type
_entity_poly.pdbx_seq_one_letter_code
_entity_poly.pdbx_strand_id
1 'polypeptide(L)'
;MASLLGIRSPTVSSNQLCALNDSSLFEHTPLGDSLDQLLSSSAEATRPRRETPDPSNFASRRFSYELLNQYISGAQWRALALASESTILETPAQEQSTLLKLWTYRILALCNLRQFAVASRELNKLEHNVKWENKRSVVAGWPFELRMLRARLPGLAHDNWILTIELLSALTRACQRHSNDPLYQERMFRLQLLTIGSCLRIRGGTELALSLLSRLLSSALDDPRVMSGAARIYLQLGCLERANELFDKVEMLVQAKDDKLLLMNRAFCAVAMGKWDQARELFASVVDLSDEEKQLVDADRIPAANNLALCELYLGNPQSMLNMLQHLMVSLPAAAGTSEELVFNYCTGLDLHYDGAKLRDAKTKKISEVATWAGDGFDTASFKL
;
A
#
# COMPACT_ATOMS: atom_id res chain seq x y z
N MET A 1 -9.60 -49.03 -4.13
CA MET A 1 -10.86 -49.14 -4.90
C MET A 1 -11.74 -47.97 -4.50
N ALA A 2 -12.13 -46.98 -5.30
CA ALA A 2 -12.09 -46.70 -6.73
C ALA A 2 -11.93 -45.16 -6.88
N SER A 3 -10.99 -44.64 -7.69
CA SER A 3 -11.18 -44.22 -9.09
C SER A 3 -12.38 -43.29 -9.34
N LEU A 4 -12.13 -41.98 -9.36
CA LEU A 4 -12.79 -41.02 -10.25
C LEU A 4 -11.74 -40.05 -10.80
N LEU A 5 -11.07 -40.49 -11.86
CA LEU A 5 -10.34 -39.66 -12.82
C LEU A 5 -11.34 -39.05 -13.81
N GLY A 6 -11.22 -37.76 -14.10
CA GLY A 6 -12.09 -37.12 -15.08
C GLY A 6 -11.71 -35.70 -15.47
N ILE A 7 -10.46 -35.25 -15.29
CA ILE A 7 -9.94 -34.07 -15.98
C ILE A 7 -8.58 -34.46 -16.54
N ARG A 8 -8.50 -34.57 -17.87
CA ARG A 8 -7.24 -34.78 -18.58
C ARG A 8 -6.31 -33.61 -18.25
N SER A 9 -5.17 -33.90 -17.64
CA SER A 9 -4.04 -32.98 -17.62
C SER A 9 -3.72 -32.61 -19.07
N PRO A 10 -3.60 -31.33 -19.44
CA PRO A 10 -3.07 -31.00 -20.75
C PRO A 10 -1.67 -31.59 -20.81
N THR A 11 -1.40 -32.33 -21.89
CA THR A 11 -0.08 -32.78 -22.27
C THR A 11 0.83 -31.55 -22.33
N VAL A 12 1.64 -31.35 -21.30
CA VAL A 12 2.71 -30.35 -21.29
C VAL A 12 3.73 -30.86 -22.30
N SER A 13 3.72 -30.26 -23.50
CA SER A 13 4.83 -30.34 -24.43
C SER A 13 6.11 -30.04 -23.66
N SER A 14 7.16 -30.82 -23.84
CA SER A 14 8.47 -30.63 -23.22
C SER A 14 8.86 -29.14 -23.12
N ASN A 15 8.62 -28.52 -21.95
CA ASN A 15 8.90 -27.11 -21.73
C ASN A 15 10.41 -26.90 -21.87
N GLN A 16 10.82 -26.19 -22.92
CA GLN A 16 12.13 -25.55 -22.94
C GLN A 16 12.13 -24.53 -21.81
N LEU A 17 12.68 -24.91 -20.66
CA LEU A 17 12.89 -23.98 -19.57
C LEU A 17 13.74 -22.80 -20.08
N CYS A 18 13.30 -21.58 -19.80
CA CYS A 18 13.94 -20.34 -20.24
C CYS A 18 14.86 -19.75 -19.17
N ALA A 19 15.59 -18.69 -19.53
CA ALA A 19 16.41 -17.91 -18.61
C ALA A 19 15.57 -16.84 -17.88
N LEU A 20 16.09 -16.30 -16.78
CA LEU A 20 15.42 -15.24 -15.99
C LEU A 20 15.20 -13.92 -16.75
N ASN A 21 15.91 -13.74 -17.87
CA ASN A 21 15.83 -12.57 -18.75
C ASN A 21 15.12 -12.85 -20.08
N ASP A 22 14.35 -13.95 -20.16
CA ASP A 22 13.59 -14.29 -21.36
C ASP A 22 12.35 -13.39 -21.50
N SER A 23 12.14 -12.83 -22.69
CA SER A 23 11.03 -11.91 -22.97
C SER A 23 9.65 -12.55 -22.83
N SER A 24 9.53 -13.87 -22.98
CA SER A 24 8.26 -14.61 -22.81
C SER A 24 7.72 -14.59 -21.37
N LEU A 25 8.58 -14.28 -20.40
CA LEU A 25 8.20 -14.18 -18.98
C LEU A 25 7.36 -12.93 -18.70
N PHE A 26 7.45 -11.90 -19.55
CA PHE A 26 6.80 -10.63 -19.34
C PHE A 26 5.38 -10.60 -19.91
N GLU A 27 4.57 -9.75 -19.31
CA GLU A 27 3.25 -9.40 -19.78
C GLU A 27 3.25 -7.91 -20.15
N HIS A 28 2.28 -7.48 -20.96
CA HIS A 28 2.18 -6.09 -21.37
C HIS A 28 1.97 -5.14 -20.18
N THR A 29 2.80 -4.11 -20.09
CA THR A 29 2.69 -3.04 -19.09
C THR A 29 1.63 -2.02 -19.51
N PRO A 30 0.54 -1.80 -18.75
CA PRO A 30 -0.46 -0.81 -19.12
C PRO A 30 0.10 0.62 -19.02
N LEU A 31 -0.04 1.37 -20.11
CA LEU A 31 0.47 2.75 -20.21
C LEU A 31 -0.50 3.79 -19.65
N GLY A 32 -1.80 3.51 -19.64
CA GLY A 32 -2.85 4.36 -19.06
C GLY A 32 -3.55 3.69 -17.88
N ASP A 33 -4.33 4.46 -17.12
CA ASP A 33 -5.19 3.97 -16.03
C ASP A 33 -6.53 4.72 -16.00
N SER A 34 -7.35 4.42 -14.99
CA SER A 34 -8.67 5.03 -14.83
C SER A 34 -8.59 6.54 -14.66
N LEU A 35 -7.56 7.08 -14.02
CA LEU A 35 -7.41 8.53 -13.86
C LEU A 35 -7.08 9.19 -15.21
N ASP A 36 -6.24 8.57 -16.03
CA ASP A 36 -5.97 9.06 -17.40
C ASP A 36 -7.24 9.06 -18.26
N GLN A 37 -8.10 8.05 -18.11
CA GLN A 37 -9.39 7.96 -18.79
C GLN A 37 -10.34 9.10 -18.36
N LEU A 38 -10.45 9.35 -17.05
CA LEU A 38 -11.26 10.45 -16.52
C LEU A 38 -10.81 11.80 -17.06
N LEU A 39 -9.51 12.05 -17.11
CA LEU A 39 -8.96 13.31 -17.63
C LEU A 39 -9.22 13.48 -19.13
N SER A 40 -9.14 12.40 -19.92
CA SER A 40 -9.43 12.46 -21.35
C SER A 40 -10.89 12.83 -21.67
N SER A 41 -11.80 12.54 -20.73
CA SER A 41 -13.22 12.91 -20.82
C SER A 41 -13.51 14.34 -20.35
N SER A 42 -12.56 15.00 -19.69
CA SER A 42 -12.68 16.37 -19.17
C SER A 42 -12.15 17.38 -20.19
N ALA A 43 -13.02 18.26 -20.69
CA ALA A 43 -12.71 19.19 -21.79
C ALA A 43 -11.70 20.31 -21.43
N GLU A 44 -11.28 20.45 -20.17
CA GLU A 44 -10.55 21.64 -19.67
C GLU A 44 -9.12 21.37 -19.16
N ALA A 45 -8.54 20.18 -19.35
CA ALA A 45 -7.24 19.83 -18.75
C ALA A 45 -6.05 20.56 -19.40
N THR A 46 -5.76 21.78 -18.92
CA THR A 46 -4.50 22.50 -19.17
C THR A 46 -3.41 21.94 -18.23
N ARG A 47 -2.52 21.11 -18.79
CA ARG A 47 -1.47 20.31 -18.13
C ARG A 47 -0.35 21.16 -17.48
N PRO A 48 0.25 20.64 -16.38
CA PRO A 48 1.59 20.07 -16.46
C PRO A 48 1.61 18.59 -16.00
N ARG A 49 1.47 17.74 -17.02
CA ARG A 49 1.81 16.33 -17.21
C ARG A 49 2.15 15.45 -15.98
N ARG A 50 1.17 14.66 -15.56
CA ARG A 50 1.40 13.22 -15.43
C ARG A 50 1.85 12.68 -16.80
N GLU A 51 3.16 12.47 -16.99
CA GLU A 51 3.71 11.96 -18.25
C GLU A 51 3.50 10.46 -18.35
N THR A 52 2.65 10.04 -19.29
CA THR A 52 2.63 8.67 -19.78
C THR A 52 4.01 8.38 -20.39
N PRO A 53 4.78 7.44 -19.86
CA PRO A 53 6.09 7.12 -20.41
C PRO A 53 5.94 6.53 -21.82
N ASP A 54 6.78 6.99 -22.75
CA ASP A 54 6.93 6.37 -24.07
C ASP A 54 7.82 5.12 -23.93
N PRO A 55 7.33 3.89 -24.22
CA PRO A 55 8.12 2.67 -24.12
C PRO A 55 9.42 2.69 -24.92
N SER A 56 9.47 3.44 -26.03
CA SER A 56 10.68 3.54 -26.86
C SER A 56 11.85 4.18 -26.11
N ASN A 57 11.58 5.04 -25.13
CA ASN A 57 12.61 5.65 -24.28
C ASN A 57 13.28 4.65 -23.31
N PHE A 58 12.68 3.46 -23.15
CA PHE A 58 13.17 2.43 -22.24
C PHE A 58 13.86 1.29 -22.96
N ALA A 59 13.59 1.09 -24.25
CA ALA A 59 14.03 -0.09 -24.98
C ALA A 59 15.57 -0.23 -25.06
N SER A 60 16.04 -1.48 -24.96
CA SER A 60 17.45 -1.88 -25.19
C SER A 60 18.47 -1.12 -24.31
N ARG A 61 18.10 -0.83 -23.06
CA ARG A 61 18.95 -0.10 -22.11
C ARG A 61 18.89 -0.69 -20.71
N ARG A 62 20.04 -0.65 -20.00
CA ARG A 62 20.13 -0.89 -18.55
C ARG A 62 19.98 0.42 -17.77
N PHE A 63 19.16 0.39 -16.73
CA PHE A 63 18.92 1.50 -15.81
C PHE A 63 19.62 1.23 -14.47
N SER A 64 20.16 2.28 -13.85
CA SER A 64 20.84 2.14 -12.55
C SER A 64 19.84 2.02 -11.40
N TYR A 65 20.25 1.43 -10.28
CA TYR A 65 19.38 1.30 -9.12
C TYR A 65 18.98 2.67 -8.54
N GLU A 66 19.84 3.69 -8.65
CA GLU A 66 19.51 5.05 -8.24
C GLU A 66 18.30 5.59 -9.02
N LEU A 67 18.29 5.40 -10.35
CA LEU A 67 17.18 5.85 -11.19
C LEU A 67 15.90 5.03 -10.95
N LEU A 68 16.02 3.70 -10.74
CA LEU A 68 14.88 2.88 -10.34
C LEU A 68 14.28 3.35 -9.01
N ASN A 69 15.12 3.71 -8.03
CA ASN A 69 14.67 4.25 -6.75
C ASN A 69 14.08 5.67 -6.85
N GLN A 70 14.53 6.48 -7.81
CA GLN A 70 13.89 7.76 -8.12
C GLN A 70 12.47 7.56 -8.64
N TYR A 71 12.24 6.57 -9.50
CA TYR A 71 10.88 6.24 -9.95
C TYR A 71 9.97 5.79 -8.80
N ILE A 72 10.49 5.02 -7.83
CA ILE A 72 9.74 4.68 -6.60
C ILE A 72 9.38 5.95 -5.83
N SER A 73 10.35 6.83 -5.60
CA SER A 73 10.17 8.04 -4.78
C SER A 73 9.17 9.02 -5.41
N GLY A 74 9.11 9.06 -6.75
CA GLY A 74 8.15 9.86 -7.50
C GLY A 74 6.82 9.16 -7.80
N ALA A 75 6.59 7.94 -7.29
CA ALA A 75 5.42 7.11 -7.61
C ALA A 75 5.19 6.92 -9.14
N GLN A 76 6.29 6.88 -9.92
CA GLN A 76 6.30 6.69 -11.36
C GLN A 76 6.35 5.20 -11.71
N TRP A 77 5.32 4.45 -11.29
CA TRP A 77 5.32 3.00 -11.33
C TRP A 77 5.37 2.43 -12.75
N ARG A 78 4.83 3.13 -13.77
CA ARG A 78 4.94 2.68 -15.16
C ARG A 78 6.36 2.79 -15.70
N ALA A 79 7.03 3.89 -15.41
CA ALA A 79 8.44 4.07 -15.77
C ALA A 79 9.30 3.01 -15.09
N LEU A 80 9.03 2.71 -13.81
CA LEU A 80 9.71 1.64 -13.09
C LEU A 80 9.47 0.27 -13.73
N ALA A 81 8.22 -0.03 -14.12
CA ALA A 81 7.85 -1.30 -14.75
C ALA A 81 8.59 -1.51 -16.09
N LEU A 82 8.66 -0.47 -16.94
CA LEU A 82 9.35 -0.49 -18.23
C LEU A 82 10.88 -0.53 -18.06
N ALA A 83 11.43 0.29 -17.16
CA ALA A 83 12.87 0.36 -16.91
C ALA A 83 13.41 -0.95 -16.32
N SER A 84 12.68 -1.55 -15.37
CA SER A 84 13.06 -2.84 -14.78
C SER A 84 12.98 -3.97 -15.81
N GLU A 85 11.94 -4.01 -16.64
CA GLU A 85 11.81 -4.96 -17.75
C GLU A 85 12.99 -4.85 -18.73
N SER A 86 13.26 -3.66 -19.26
CA SER A 86 14.41 -3.47 -20.18
C SER A 86 15.74 -3.84 -19.52
N THR A 87 15.94 -3.44 -18.26
CA THR A 87 17.19 -3.77 -17.54
C THR A 87 17.34 -5.27 -17.35
N ILE A 88 16.24 -6.01 -17.10
CA ILE A 88 16.27 -7.47 -17.01
C ILE A 88 16.69 -8.09 -18.35
N LEU A 89 16.03 -7.69 -19.45
CA LEU A 89 16.30 -8.22 -20.79
C LEU A 89 17.76 -8.00 -21.21
N GLU A 90 18.32 -6.85 -20.85
CA GLU A 90 19.71 -6.50 -21.15
C GLU A 90 20.73 -7.13 -20.19
N THR A 91 20.31 -7.67 -19.04
CA THR A 91 21.22 -8.26 -18.03
C THR A 91 21.59 -9.70 -18.42
N PRO A 92 22.86 -10.15 -18.30
CA PRO A 92 23.28 -11.48 -18.74
C PRO A 92 22.65 -12.56 -17.88
N ALA A 93 22.23 -13.68 -18.49
CA ALA A 93 21.51 -14.76 -17.80
C ALA A 93 22.29 -15.39 -16.63
N GLN A 94 23.62 -15.23 -16.60
CA GLN A 94 24.49 -15.70 -15.53
C GLN A 94 24.34 -14.89 -14.23
N GLU A 95 23.89 -13.63 -14.32
CA GLU A 95 23.74 -12.73 -13.16
C GLU A 95 22.40 -12.94 -12.42
N GLN A 96 22.12 -14.18 -12.00
CA GLN A 96 20.82 -14.55 -11.40
C GLN A 96 20.42 -13.69 -10.19
N SER A 97 21.37 -13.32 -9.33
CA SER A 97 21.09 -12.47 -8.16
C SER A 97 20.63 -11.06 -8.57
N THR A 98 21.32 -10.45 -9.55
CA THR A 98 20.96 -9.15 -10.13
C THR A 98 19.57 -9.20 -10.76
N LEU A 99 19.31 -10.25 -11.55
CA LEU A 99 18.03 -10.48 -12.21
C LEU A 99 16.88 -10.59 -11.21
N LEU A 100 17.03 -11.35 -10.13
CA LEU A 100 15.99 -11.48 -9.10
C LEU A 100 15.73 -10.18 -8.33
N LYS A 101 16.76 -9.35 -8.11
CA LYS A 101 16.58 -8.01 -7.56
C LYS A 101 15.77 -7.13 -8.51
N LEU A 102 16.06 -7.16 -9.81
CA LEU A 102 15.30 -6.42 -10.82
C LEU A 102 13.85 -6.91 -10.94
N TRP A 103 13.62 -8.22 -10.85
CA TRP A 103 12.27 -8.80 -10.75
C TRP A 103 11.50 -8.28 -9.53
N THR A 104 12.19 -7.94 -8.43
CA THR A 104 11.54 -7.29 -7.28
C THR A 104 10.99 -5.92 -7.66
N TYR A 105 11.74 -5.10 -8.40
CA TYR A 105 11.25 -3.81 -8.91
C TYR A 105 10.08 -3.98 -9.88
N ARG A 106 10.18 -4.95 -10.82
CA ARG A 106 9.12 -5.25 -11.79
C ARG A 106 7.80 -5.59 -11.11
N ILE A 107 7.82 -6.55 -10.18
CA ILE A 107 6.62 -6.99 -9.48
C ILE A 107 6.11 -5.91 -8.52
N LEU A 108 7.00 -5.16 -7.87
CA LEU A 108 6.61 -4.02 -7.03
C LEU A 108 5.86 -2.96 -7.86
N ALA A 109 6.38 -2.62 -9.04
CA ALA A 109 5.75 -1.66 -9.95
C ALA A 109 4.34 -2.12 -10.36
N LEU A 110 4.19 -3.38 -10.80
CA LEU A 110 2.89 -3.92 -11.18
C LEU A 110 1.90 -3.97 -10.01
N CYS A 111 2.36 -4.26 -8.79
CA CYS A 111 1.51 -4.22 -7.60
C CYS A 111 1.00 -2.81 -7.28
N ASN A 112 1.85 -1.78 -7.40
CA ASN A 112 1.44 -0.39 -7.17
C ASN A 112 0.56 0.16 -8.30
N LEU A 113 0.69 -0.36 -9.51
CA LEU A 113 -0.26 -0.14 -10.61
C LEU A 113 -1.60 -0.89 -10.44
N ARG A 114 -1.77 -1.62 -9.33
CA ARG A 114 -2.92 -2.50 -9.04
C ARG A 114 -3.12 -3.60 -10.10
N GLN A 115 -2.07 -3.93 -10.85
CA GLN A 115 -2.06 -5.00 -11.86
C GLN A 115 -1.72 -6.36 -11.24
N PHE A 116 -2.45 -6.73 -10.19
CA PHE A 116 -2.16 -7.94 -9.40
C PHE A 116 -2.25 -9.21 -10.24
N ALA A 117 -3.21 -9.29 -11.16
CA ALA A 117 -3.35 -10.43 -12.06
C ALA A 117 -2.16 -10.58 -13.02
N VAL A 118 -1.61 -9.46 -13.51
CA VAL A 118 -0.42 -9.44 -14.37
C VAL A 118 0.81 -9.88 -13.58
N ALA A 119 1.04 -9.28 -12.41
CA ALA A 119 2.13 -9.64 -11.50
C ALA A 119 2.09 -11.13 -11.10
N SER A 120 0.89 -11.66 -10.81
CA SER A 120 0.67 -13.08 -10.50
C SER A 120 1.07 -13.97 -11.67
N ARG A 121 0.68 -13.64 -12.92
CA ARG A 121 1.06 -14.41 -14.11
C ARG A 121 2.57 -14.38 -14.37
N GLU A 122 3.21 -13.22 -14.30
CA GLU A 122 4.66 -13.10 -14.50
C GLU A 122 5.43 -13.95 -13.46
N LEU A 123 5.06 -13.87 -12.18
CA LEU A 123 5.69 -14.69 -11.14
C LEU A 123 5.44 -16.19 -11.31
N ASN A 124 4.25 -16.58 -11.74
CA ASN A 124 3.96 -17.98 -12.03
C ASN A 124 4.82 -18.50 -13.19
N LYS A 125 5.01 -17.70 -14.26
CA LYS A 125 5.94 -18.04 -15.34
C LYS A 125 7.37 -18.14 -14.82
N LEU A 126 7.82 -17.19 -13.99
CA LEU A 126 9.15 -17.18 -13.39
C LEU A 126 9.41 -18.45 -12.56
N GLU A 127 8.43 -18.89 -11.78
CA GLU A 127 8.56 -20.08 -10.92
C GLU A 127 8.60 -21.38 -11.72
N HIS A 128 7.75 -21.52 -12.75
CA HIS A 128 7.52 -22.80 -13.44
C HIS A 128 8.32 -22.98 -14.75
N ASN A 129 8.68 -21.89 -15.42
CA ASN A 129 9.28 -21.93 -16.76
C ASN A 129 10.78 -21.64 -16.77
N VAL A 130 11.39 -21.29 -15.63
CA VAL A 130 12.81 -20.92 -15.56
C VAL A 130 13.70 -22.09 -15.15
N LYS A 131 14.91 -22.16 -15.72
CA LYS A 131 15.96 -23.08 -15.27
C LYS A 131 16.54 -22.61 -13.93
N TRP A 132 16.39 -23.43 -12.90
CA TRP A 132 16.98 -23.18 -11.58
C TRP A 132 18.13 -24.13 -11.30
N GLU A 133 19.25 -23.60 -10.83
CA GLU A 133 20.42 -24.39 -10.44
C GLU A 133 20.14 -25.28 -9.22
N ASN A 134 19.21 -24.88 -8.35
CA ASN A 134 18.94 -25.57 -7.08
C ASN A 134 17.46 -25.97 -6.95
N LYS A 135 17.18 -27.29 -7.00
CA LYS A 135 15.80 -27.83 -7.10
C LYS A 135 15.08 -28.05 -5.77
N ARG A 136 15.73 -27.91 -4.60
CA ARG A 136 15.10 -28.24 -3.30
C ARG A 136 13.95 -27.30 -2.94
N SER A 137 14.05 -26.03 -3.32
CA SER A 137 12.95 -25.06 -3.30
C SER A 137 13.38 -23.87 -4.15
N VAL A 138 12.78 -23.74 -5.34
CA VAL A 138 13.05 -22.66 -6.30
C VAL A 138 12.99 -21.29 -5.63
N VAL A 139 11.92 -21.07 -4.87
CA VAL A 139 11.60 -19.79 -4.26
C VAL A 139 12.50 -19.49 -3.06
N ALA A 140 13.10 -20.49 -2.41
CA ALA A 140 13.96 -20.26 -1.22
C ALA A 140 15.20 -19.40 -1.52
N GLY A 141 15.70 -19.43 -2.76
CA GLY A 141 16.82 -18.61 -3.21
C GLY A 141 16.45 -17.18 -3.60
N TRP A 142 15.16 -16.84 -3.61
CA TRP A 142 14.71 -15.50 -4.04
C TRP A 142 14.94 -14.44 -2.96
N PRO A 143 15.17 -13.17 -3.36
CA PRO A 143 15.15 -12.03 -2.46
C PRO A 143 13.89 -12.06 -1.58
N PHE A 144 14.05 -11.64 -0.33
CA PHE A 144 12.97 -11.71 0.66
C PHE A 144 11.74 -10.91 0.21
N GLU A 145 11.97 -9.74 -0.36
CA GLU A 145 10.96 -8.81 -0.83
C GLU A 145 10.15 -9.42 -1.98
N LEU A 146 10.80 -10.11 -2.91
CA LEU A 146 10.12 -10.84 -4.00
C LEU A 146 9.26 -11.98 -3.46
N ARG A 147 9.75 -12.73 -2.46
CA ARG A 147 8.97 -13.78 -1.78
C ARG A 147 7.75 -13.22 -1.06
N MET A 148 7.91 -12.07 -0.40
CA MET A 148 6.82 -11.38 0.27
C MET A 148 5.76 -10.92 -0.72
N LEU A 149 6.16 -10.33 -1.86
CA LEU A 149 5.24 -9.96 -2.95
C LEU A 149 4.49 -11.19 -3.49
N ARG A 150 5.21 -12.28 -3.79
CA ARG A 150 4.62 -13.55 -4.21
C ARG A 150 3.59 -14.07 -3.22
N ALA A 151 3.89 -14.02 -1.91
CA ALA A 151 2.99 -14.51 -0.87
C ALA A 151 1.69 -13.71 -0.77
N ARG A 152 1.70 -12.42 -1.12
CA ARG A 152 0.52 -11.53 -1.04
C ARG A 152 -0.40 -11.61 -2.26
N LEU A 153 0.13 -11.96 -3.43
CA LEU A 153 -0.59 -11.90 -4.69
C LEU A 153 -1.83 -12.80 -4.79
N PRO A 154 -1.91 -14.00 -4.19
CA PRO A 154 -3.13 -14.81 -4.26
C PRO A 154 -4.36 -14.06 -3.72
N GLY A 155 -4.22 -13.33 -2.61
CA GLY A 155 -5.28 -12.51 -2.02
C GLY A 155 -5.59 -11.28 -2.88
N LEU A 156 -4.55 -10.57 -3.33
CA LEU A 156 -4.73 -9.35 -4.11
C LEU A 156 -5.30 -9.58 -5.52
N ALA A 157 -4.91 -10.66 -6.19
CA ALA A 157 -5.31 -10.95 -7.57
C ALA A 157 -6.57 -11.80 -7.69
N HIS A 158 -6.83 -12.66 -6.70
CA HIS A 158 -7.84 -13.73 -6.80
C HIS A 158 -8.69 -13.89 -5.54
N ASP A 159 -8.61 -12.96 -4.59
CA ASP A 159 -9.31 -13.01 -3.29
C ASP A 159 -8.98 -14.28 -2.47
N ASN A 160 -7.88 -14.96 -2.78
CA ASN A 160 -7.44 -16.16 -2.08
C ASN A 160 -6.56 -15.81 -0.87
N TRP A 161 -7.21 -15.27 0.15
CA TRP A 161 -6.56 -14.85 1.40
C TRP A 161 -6.09 -16.04 2.25
N ILE A 162 -6.71 -17.21 2.12
CA ILE A 162 -6.28 -18.43 2.83
C ILE A 162 -4.88 -18.83 2.37
N LEU A 163 -4.67 -18.96 1.06
CA LEU A 163 -3.34 -19.27 0.51
C LEU A 163 -2.32 -18.17 0.85
N THR A 164 -2.74 -16.91 0.86
CA THR A 164 -1.90 -15.79 1.28
C THR A 164 -1.41 -15.97 2.72
N ILE A 165 -2.31 -16.29 3.66
CA ILE A 165 -1.98 -16.56 5.07
C ILE A 165 -1.03 -17.74 5.18
N GLU A 166 -1.26 -18.83 4.44
CA GLU A 166 -0.39 -20.01 4.45
C GLU A 166 1.05 -19.68 4.00
N LEU A 167 1.18 -18.93 2.89
CA LEU A 167 2.47 -18.53 2.33
C LEU A 167 3.21 -17.56 3.26
N LEU A 168 2.53 -16.53 3.80
CA LEU A 168 3.11 -15.60 4.76
C LEU A 168 3.53 -16.31 6.06
N SER A 169 2.73 -17.27 6.53
CA SER A 169 3.05 -18.08 7.70
C SER A 169 4.28 -18.98 7.44
N ALA A 170 4.41 -19.53 6.23
CA ALA A 170 5.59 -20.30 5.85
C ALA A 170 6.86 -19.44 5.83
N LEU A 171 6.78 -18.21 5.31
CA LEU A 171 7.89 -17.26 5.36
C LEU A 171 8.24 -16.85 6.80
N THR A 172 7.23 -16.68 7.65
CA THR A 172 7.43 -16.35 9.08
C THR A 172 8.18 -17.47 9.79
N ARG A 173 7.76 -18.73 9.60
CA ARG A 173 8.47 -19.90 10.16
C ARG A 173 9.89 -20.04 9.63
N ALA A 174 10.13 -19.70 8.36
CA ALA A 174 11.47 -19.71 7.79
C ALA A 174 12.37 -18.65 8.45
N CYS A 175 11.85 -17.45 8.72
CA CYS A 175 12.58 -16.40 9.41
C CYS A 175 12.85 -16.73 10.88
N GLN A 176 11.94 -17.45 11.54
CA GLN A 176 12.08 -17.85 12.93
C GLN A 176 13.31 -18.74 13.19
N ARG A 177 13.81 -19.46 12.17
CA ARG A 177 15.07 -20.23 12.26
C ARG A 177 16.31 -19.35 12.45
N HIS A 178 16.19 -18.06 12.18
CA HIS A 178 17.23 -17.04 12.31
C HIS A 178 16.81 -15.95 13.29
N SER A 179 16.01 -16.29 14.31
CA SER A 179 15.45 -15.34 15.30
C SER A 179 16.47 -14.51 16.07
N ASN A 180 17.74 -14.90 16.05
CA ASN A 180 18.84 -14.19 16.70
C ASN A 180 19.37 -13.00 15.87
N ASP A 181 18.99 -12.90 14.60
CA ASP A 181 19.38 -11.82 13.71
C ASP A 181 18.31 -10.72 13.71
N PRO A 182 18.64 -9.46 14.09
CA PRO A 182 17.71 -8.34 14.10
C PRO A 182 16.96 -8.13 12.77
N LEU A 183 17.62 -8.37 11.64
CA LEU A 183 16.99 -8.27 10.32
C LEU A 183 15.83 -9.27 10.16
N TYR A 184 16.01 -10.49 10.67
CA TYR A 184 14.97 -11.52 10.60
C TYR A 184 13.84 -11.26 11.59
N GLN A 185 14.12 -10.64 12.74
CA GLN A 185 13.09 -10.17 13.67
C GLN A 185 12.21 -9.10 13.03
N GLU A 186 12.82 -8.10 12.38
CA GLU A 186 12.08 -7.06 11.65
C GLU A 186 11.22 -7.64 10.52
N ARG A 187 11.78 -8.60 9.76
CA ARG A 187 11.04 -9.32 8.71
C ARG A 187 9.87 -10.12 9.28
N MET A 188 10.07 -10.83 10.38
CA MET A 188 8.99 -11.57 11.05
C MET A 188 7.87 -10.64 11.49
N PHE A 189 8.22 -9.51 12.11
CA PHE A 189 7.26 -8.50 12.53
C PHE A 189 6.40 -8.01 11.36
N ARG A 190 7.03 -7.65 10.23
CA ARG A 190 6.33 -7.26 9.00
C ARG A 190 5.42 -8.37 8.45
N LEU A 191 5.90 -9.61 8.40
CA LEU A 191 5.11 -10.74 7.92
C LEU A 191 3.91 -11.04 8.82
N GLN A 192 4.06 -10.91 10.13
CA GLN A 192 2.98 -11.11 11.09
C GLN A 192 1.91 -10.03 10.94
N LEU A 193 2.29 -8.75 10.76
CA LEU A 193 1.34 -7.68 10.44
C LEU A 193 0.58 -7.94 9.14
N LEU A 194 1.28 -8.36 8.08
CA LEU A 194 0.63 -8.73 6.81
C LEU A 194 -0.33 -9.92 6.98
N THR A 195 0.04 -10.89 7.82
CA THR A 195 -0.80 -12.05 8.12
C THR A 195 -2.06 -11.64 8.89
N ILE A 196 -1.93 -10.76 9.90
CA ILE A 196 -3.05 -10.18 10.65
C ILE A 196 -4.00 -9.46 9.68
N GLY A 197 -3.49 -8.57 8.83
CA GLY A 197 -4.29 -7.87 7.84
C GLY A 197 -5.00 -8.81 6.85
N SER A 198 -4.35 -9.91 6.47
CA SER A 198 -4.96 -10.94 5.60
C SER A 198 -6.05 -11.72 6.32
N CYS A 199 -5.90 -12.00 7.61
CA CYS A 199 -6.95 -12.65 8.42
C CYS A 199 -8.22 -11.79 8.51
N LEU A 200 -8.09 -10.47 8.55
CA LEU A 200 -9.24 -9.56 8.56
C LEU A 200 -10.03 -9.53 7.24
N ARG A 201 -9.47 -10.11 6.16
CA ARG A 201 -10.17 -10.25 4.87
C ARG A 201 -11.02 -11.51 4.77
N ILE A 202 -10.81 -12.51 5.64
CA ILE A 202 -11.60 -13.76 5.64
C ILE A 202 -12.73 -13.71 6.66
N ARG A 203 -13.88 -14.28 6.31
CA ARG A 203 -15.01 -14.40 7.26
C ARG A 203 -14.59 -15.23 8.47
N GLY A 204 -14.83 -14.69 9.67
CA GLY A 204 -14.44 -15.33 10.93
C GLY A 204 -12.95 -15.26 11.27
N GLY A 205 -12.13 -14.56 10.46
CA GLY A 205 -10.68 -14.43 10.71
C GLY A 205 -10.31 -13.48 11.84
N THR A 206 -11.26 -12.74 12.40
CA THR A 206 -11.03 -11.76 13.49
C THR A 206 -10.39 -12.42 14.71
N GLU A 207 -10.86 -13.59 15.14
CA GLU A 207 -10.28 -14.30 16.29
C GLU A 207 -8.81 -14.68 16.05
N LEU A 208 -8.51 -15.17 14.84
CA LEU A 208 -7.14 -15.49 14.46
C LEU A 208 -6.28 -14.22 14.44
N ALA A 209 -6.78 -13.12 13.88
CA ALA A 209 -6.10 -11.83 13.85
C ALA A 209 -5.79 -11.32 15.27
N LEU A 210 -6.76 -11.39 16.19
CA LEU A 210 -6.59 -10.99 17.59
C LEU A 210 -5.56 -11.86 18.31
N SER A 211 -5.58 -13.18 18.07
CA SER A 211 -4.60 -14.11 18.66
C SER A 211 -3.18 -13.86 18.15
N LEU A 212 -3.03 -13.53 16.87
CA LEU A 212 -1.75 -13.20 16.24
C LEU A 212 -1.23 -11.86 16.77
N LEU A 213 -2.10 -10.85 16.88
CA LEU A 213 -1.74 -9.53 17.42
C LEU A 213 -1.29 -9.63 18.88
N SER A 214 -1.99 -10.40 19.70
CA SER A 214 -1.59 -10.63 21.11
C SER A 214 -0.21 -11.30 21.20
N ARG A 215 0.06 -12.32 20.36
CA ARG A 215 1.38 -12.98 20.32
C ARG A 215 2.48 -12.06 19.79
N LEU A 216 2.16 -11.22 18.82
CA LEU A 216 3.09 -10.23 18.28
C LEU A 216 3.54 -9.29 19.40
N LEU A 217 2.58 -8.77 20.16
CA LEU A 217 2.82 -7.86 21.29
C LEU A 217 3.57 -8.50 22.45
N SER A 218 3.37 -9.80 22.73
CA SER A 218 4.15 -10.48 23.77
C SER A 218 5.61 -10.73 23.35
N SER A 219 5.90 -10.63 22.06
CA SER A 219 7.26 -10.76 21.49
C SER A 219 7.89 -9.43 21.08
N ALA A 220 7.10 -8.36 21.00
CA ALA A 220 7.54 -7.06 20.53
C ALA A 220 8.06 -6.22 21.69
N LEU A 221 9.20 -5.57 21.43
CA LEU A 221 9.91 -4.61 22.28
C LEU A 221 8.99 -3.49 22.77
N ASP A 222 9.39 -2.82 23.85
CA ASP A 222 8.79 -1.60 24.41
C ASP A 222 8.89 -0.38 23.45
N ASP A 223 8.49 -0.55 22.20
CA ASP A 223 8.42 0.50 21.17
C ASP A 223 7.01 1.13 21.17
N PRO A 224 6.90 2.40 21.58
CA PRO A 224 5.64 3.12 21.62
C PRO A 224 4.88 3.15 20.29
N ARG A 225 5.57 3.20 19.15
CA ARG A 225 4.95 3.30 17.82
C ARG A 225 4.29 1.98 17.42
N VAL A 226 4.96 0.86 17.71
CA VAL A 226 4.41 -0.48 17.48
C VAL A 226 3.18 -0.72 18.34
N MET A 227 3.25 -0.39 19.63
CA MET A 227 2.12 -0.52 20.56
C MET A 227 0.94 0.35 20.13
N SER A 228 1.21 1.60 19.69
CA SER A 228 0.18 2.51 19.17
C SER A 228 -0.48 1.95 17.90
N GLY A 229 0.29 1.39 16.98
CA GLY A 229 -0.23 0.75 15.77
C GLY A 229 -1.14 -0.44 16.10
N ALA A 230 -0.72 -1.29 17.05
CA ALA A 230 -1.53 -2.41 17.50
C ALA A 230 -2.81 -1.98 18.24
N ALA A 231 -2.73 -0.94 19.07
CA ALA A 231 -3.90 -0.37 19.74
C ALA A 231 -4.93 0.16 18.73
N ARG A 232 -4.49 0.81 17.64
CA ARG A 232 -5.37 1.23 16.54
C ARG A 232 -6.05 0.06 15.83
N ILE A 233 -5.35 -1.08 15.67
CA ILE A 233 -5.98 -2.31 15.17
C ILE A 233 -7.05 -2.80 16.16
N TYR A 234 -6.76 -2.83 17.46
CA TYR A 234 -7.78 -3.20 18.46
C TYR A 234 -8.99 -2.26 18.43
N LEU A 235 -8.80 -0.94 18.25
CA LEU A 235 -9.90 0.01 18.06
C LEU A 235 -10.75 -0.33 16.84
N GLN A 236 -10.12 -0.60 15.68
CA GLN A 236 -10.81 -0.99 14.45
C GLN A 236 -11.64 -2.27 14.61
N LEU A 237 -11.21 -3.16 15.52
CA LEU A 237 -11.91 -4.41 15.83
C LEU A 237 -12.93 -4.29 16.98
N GLY A 238 -13.11 -3.09 17.54
CA GLY A 238 -14.03 -2.84 18.65
C GLY A 238 -13.52 -3.31 20.03
N CYS A 239 -12.27 -3.75 20.14
CA CYS A 239 -11.66 -4.19 21.39
C CYS A 239 -11.11 -3.01 22.21
N LEU A 240 -12.00 -2.15 22.70
CA LEU A 240 -11.64 -0.90 23.38
C LEU A 240 -10.76 -1.10 24.62
N GLU A 241 -11.03 -2.14 25.42
CA GLU A 241 -10.26 -2.45 26.64
C GLU A 241 -8.77 -2.68 26.32
N ARG A 242 -8.48 -3.57 25.37
CA ARG A 242 -7.10 -3.87 24.95
C ARG A 242 -6.41 -2.69 24.28
N ALA A 243 -7.16 -1.88 23.54
CA ALA A 243 -6.60 -0.66 22.95
C ALA A 243 -6.16 0.32 24.05
N ASN A 244 -7.00 0.55 25.07
CA ASN A 244 -6.69 1.43 26.18
C ASN A 244 -5.51 0.93 27.00
N GLU A 245 -5.43 -0.36 27.32
CA GLU A 245 -4.27 -0.95 28.02
C GLU A 245 -2.93 -0.67 27.31
N LEU A 246 -2.94 -0.69 25.97
CA LEU A 246 -1.75 -0.36 25.19
C LEU A 246 -1.47 1.14 25.16
N PHE A 247 -2.50 1.98 25.03
CA PHE A 247 -2.31 3.43 25.08
C PHE A 247 -1.77 3.88 26.45
N ASP A 248 -2.26 3.32 27.56
CA ASP A 248 -1.76 3.60 28.90
C ASP A 248 -0.27 3.22 29.02
N LYS A 249 0.13 2.07 28.45
CA LYS A 249 1.55 1.67 28.38
C LYS A 249 2.39 2.65 27.57
N VAL A 250 1.88 3.08 26.42
CA VAL A 250 2.56 4.07 25.57
C VAL A 250 2.72 5.41 26.30
N GLU A 251 1.71 5.86 27.04
CA GLU A 251 1.78 7.07 27.87
C GLU A 251 2.82 6.97 28.99
N MET A 252 3.01 5.78 29.58
CA MET A 252 4.08 5.56 30.56
C MET A 252 5.49 5.61 29.94
N LEU A 253 5.64 5.17 28.68
CA LEU A 253 6.92 5.14 27.98
C LEU A 253 7.31 6.51 27.40
N VAL A 254 6.33 7.30 26.94
CA VAL A 254 6.56 8.60 26.31
C VAL A 254 6.34 9.70 27.35
N GLN A 255 7.43 10.34 27.78
CA GLN A 255 7.38 11.31 28.89
C GLN A 255 6.88 12.71 28.49
N ALA A 256 6.83 13.02 27.18
CA ALA A 256 6.38 14.31 26.68
C ALA A 256 4.86 14.32 26.47
N LYS A 257 4.12 15.10 27.28
CA LYS A 257 2.65 15.17 27.20
C LYS A 257 2.12 15.70 25.87
N ASP A 258 2.88 16.59 25.22
CA ASP A 258 2.56 17.20 23.93
C ASP A 258 3.19 16.43 22.75
N ASP A 259 3.51 15.16 22.95
CA ASP A 259 3.99 14.30 21.88
C ASP A 259 2.83 13.96 20.91
N LYS A 260 3.08 14.13 19.61
CA LYS A 260 2.09 13.87 18.54
C LYS A 260 1.56 12.46 18.57
N LEU A 261 2.38 11.47 18.92
CA LEU A 261 1.93 10.08 19.04
C LEU A 261 0.88 9.92 20.13
N LEU A 262 1.10 10.54 21.30
CA LEU A 262 0.15 10.50 22.42
C LEU A 262 -1.14 11.22 22.08
N LEU A 263 -1.05 12.42 21.48
CA LEU A 263 -2.21 13.19 21.04
C LEU A 263 -3.04 12.42 20.01
N MET A 264 -2.40 11.82 19.00
CA MET A 264 -3.07 10.99 18.01
C MET A 264 -3.77 9.78 18.64
N ASN A 265 -3.12 9.10 19.58
CA ASN A 265 -3.70 7.94 20.26
C ASN A 265 -4.94 8.33 21.07
N ARG A 266 -4.87 9.42 21.84
CA ARG A 266 -6.01 9.96 22.59
C ARG A 266 -7.14 10.38 21.64
N ALA A 267 -6.80 11.01 20.51
CA ALA A 267 -7.78 11.45 19.53
C ALA A 267 -8.53 10.27 18.91
N PHE A 268 -7.84 9.20 18.52
CA PHE A 268 -8.47 7.99 18.00
C PHE A 268 -9.33 7.28 19.05
N CYS A 269 -8.90 7.28 20.32
CA CYS A 269 -9.72 6.75 21.41
C CYS A 269 -11.01 7.57 21.60
N ALA A 270 -10.91 8.90 21.56
CA ALA A 270 -12.07 9.79 21.62
C ALA A 270 -13.04 9.56 20.44
N VAL A 271 -12.52 9.38 19.22
CA VAL A 271 -13.32 8.99 18.04
C VAL A 271 -14.04 7.66 18.28
N ALA A 272 -13.34 6.63 18.77
CA ALA A 272 -13.92 5.31 19.02
C ALA A 272 -15.02 5.34 20.11
N MET A 273 -14.96 6.32 21.02
CA MET A 273 -15.97 6.55 22.06
C MET A 273 -17.09 7.53 21.64
N GLY A 274 -17.06 8.05 20.41
CA GLY A 274 -18.02 9.06 19.93
C GLY A 274 -17.87 10.44 20.59
N LYS A 275 -16.72 10.73 21.21
CA LYS A 275 -16.41 12.02 21.85
C LYS A 275 -15.81 12.99 20.84
N TRP A 276 -16.62 13.43 19.90
CA TRP A 276 -16.17 14.20 18.72
C TRP A 276 -15.55 15.56 19.07
N ASP A 277 -16.09 16.29 20.05
CA ASP A 277 -15.49 17.56 20.50
C ASP A 277 -14.07 17.38 21.05
N GLN A 278 -13.88 16.34 21.87
CA GLN A 278 -12.57 16.02 22.43
C GLN A 278 -11.59 15.57 21.33
N ALA A 279 -12.04 14.73 20.39
CA ALA A 279 -11.23 14.31 19.26
C ALA A 279 -10.79 15.51 18.40
N ARG A 280 -11.70 16.46 18.14
CA ARG A 280 -11.42 17.69 17.42
C ARG A 280 -10.28 18.47 18.07
N GLU A 281 -10.36 18.75 19.37
CA GLU A 281 -9.32 19.50 20.08
C GLU A 281 -7.94 18.81 20.03
N LEU A 282 -7.92 17.48 20.17
CA LEU A 282 -6.70 16.70 20.12
C LEU A 282 -6.07 16.67 18.71
N PHE A 283 -6.88 16.49 17.66
CA PHE A 283 -6.36 16.55 16.29
C PHE A 283 -5.89 17.96 15.91
N ALA A 284 -6.61 19.01 16.34
CA ALA A 284 -6.18 20.40 16.16
C ALA A 284 -4.80 20.63 16.79
N SER A 285 -4.59 20.13 18.02
CA SER A 285 -3.29 20.22 18.69
C SER A 285 -2.15 19.55 17.90
N VAL A 286 -2.41 18.40 17.26
CA VAL A 286 -1.40 17.73 16.40
C VAL A 286 -1.07 18.57 15.16
N VAL A 287 -2.09 19.17 14.55
CA VAL A 287 -1.93 20.06 13.39
C VAL A 287 -1.13 21.30 13.77
N ASP A 288 -1.42 21.93 14.92
CA ASP A 288 -0.75 23.14 15.40
C ASP A 288 0.72 22.89 15.80
N LEU A 289 1.03 21.70 16.33
CA LEU A 289 2.41 21.28 16.62
C LEU A 289 3.22 20.96 15.35
N SER A 290 2.59 20.91 14.19
CA SER A 290 3.27 20.64 12.92
C SER A 290 3.91 21.92 12.41
N ASP A 291 5.24 22.03 12.55
CA ASP A 291 6.02 23.19 12.07
C ASP A 291 5.72 23.47 10.59
N GLU A 292 5.02 24.57 10.31
CA GLU A 292 4.82 25.04 8.92
C GLU A 292 6.13 25.52 8.28
N GLU A 293 7.08 25.96 9.11
CA GLU A 293 8.35 26.56 8.69
C GLU A 293 9.40 25.53 8.25
N LYS A 294 9.30 24.28 8.72
CA LYS A 294 10.14 23.19 8.23
C LYS A 294 9.48 22.66 6.97
N GLN A 295 10.04 22.98 5.80
CA GLN A 295 9.59 22.53 4.46
C GLN A 295 9.39 21.01 4.27
N LEU A 296 9.51 20.21 5.33
CA LEU A 296 9.20 18.79 5.35
C LEU A 296 7.77 18.60 5.86
N VAL A 297 6.89 18.05 5.01
CA VAL A 297 5.54 17.66 5.44
C VAL A 297 5.66 16.63 6.56
N ASP A 298 5.18 17.00 7.74
CA ASP A 298 5.08 16.08 8.86
C ASP A 298 4.10 14.93 8.51
N ALA A 299 4.57 13.69 8.69
CA ALA A 299 3.83 12.47 8.38
C ALA A 299 2.49 12.40 9.13
N ASP A 300 2.38 13.04 10.31
CA ASP A 300 1.16 13.04 11.12
C ASP A 300 0.20 14.20 10.78
N ARG A 301 0.66 15.24 10.06
CA ARG A 301 -0.15 16.45 9.77
C ARG A 301 -1.34 16.15 8.86
N ILE A 302 -1.11 15.44 7.75
CA ILE A 302 -2.19 15.12 6.79
C ILE A 302 -3.26 14.21 7.43
N PRO A 303 -2.89 13.09 8.10
CA PRO A 303 -3.87 12.28 8.82
C PRO A 303 -4.62 13.05 9.91
N ALA A 304 -3.92 13.87 10.72
CA ALA A 304 -4.56 14.64 11.78
C ALA A 304 -5.57 15.66 11.22
N ALA A 305 -5.19 16.43 10.21
CA ALA A 305 -6.06 17.42 9.60
C ALA A 305 -7.27 16.80 8.88
N ASN A 306 -7.09 15.64 8.24
CA ASN A 306 -8.21 14.90 7.65
C ASN A 306 -9.20 14.41 8.72
N ASN A 307 -8.70 13.83 9.81
CA ASN A 307 -9.57 13.39 10.92
C ASN A 307 -10.21 14.56 11.67
N LEU A 308 -9.52 15.69 11.78
CA LEU A 308 -10.08 16.93 12.32
C LEU A 308 -11.28 17.40 11.50
N ALA A 309 -11.17 17.41 10.17
CA ALA A 309 -12.27 17.76 9.29
C ALA A 309 -13.45 16.78 9.42
N LEU A 310 -13.18 15.49 9.60
CA LEU A 310 -14.24 14.51 9.90
C LEU A 310 -14.94 14.78 11.23
N CYS A 311 -14.22 15.24 12.26
CA CYS A 311 -14.86 15.62 13.53
C CYS A 311 -15.88 16.74 13.32
N GLU A 312 -15.58 17.74 12.48
CA GLU A 312 -16.55 18.79 12.11
C GLU A 312 -17.80 18.22 11.46
N LEU A 313 -17.68 17.22 10.57
CA LEU A 313 -18.83 16.55 9.99
C LEU A 313 -19.70 15.87 11.05
N TYR A 314 -19.10 15.11 11.97
CA TYR A 314 -19.84 14.41 13.04
C TYR A 314 -20.46 15.36 14.07
N LEU A 315 -19.91 16.58 14.21
CA LEU A 315 -20.48 17.66 15.01
C LEU A 315 -21.58 18.44 14.28
N GLY A 316 -21.93 18.07 13.05
CA GLY A 316 -23.00 18.70 12.27
C GLY A 316 -22.55 19.92 11.46
N ASN A 317 -21.25 20.09 11.24
CA ASN A 317 -20.65 21.21 10.51
C ASN A 317 -20.02 20.76 9.17
N PRO A 318 -20.79 20.23 8.20
CA PRO A 318 -20.23 19.73 6.94
C PRO A 318 -19.54 20.83 6.13
N GLN A 319 -19.93 22.11 6.27
CA GLN A 319 -19.28 23.23 5.57
C GLN A 319 -17.87 23.47 6.09
N SER A 320 -17.69 23.39 7.40
CA SER A 320 -16.36 23.47 8.04
C SER A 320 -15.46 22.35 7.54
N MET A 321 -15.96 21.10 7.52
CA MET A 321 -15.21 19.97 6.95
C MET A 321 -14.73 20.27 5.52
N LEU A 322 -15.65 20.68 4.62
CA LEU A 322 -15.30 20.94 3.23
C LEU A 322 -14.27 22.07 3.08
N ASN A 323 -14.44 23.17 3.82
CA ASN A 323 -13.52 24.31 3.80
C ASN A 323 -12.12 23.92 4.28
N MET A 324 -12.03 23.13 5.35
CA MET A 324 -10.76 22.66 5.91
C MET A 324 -10.02 21.75 4.94
N LEU A 325 -10.72 20.78 4.33
CA LEU A 325 -10.13 19.89 3.33
C LEU A 325 -9.70 20.65 2.08
N GLN A 326 -10.49 21.63 1.62
CA GLN A 326 -10.11 22.49 0.50
C GLN A 326 -8.85 23.31 0.83
N HIS A 327 -8.80 23.93 2.01
CA HIS A 327 -7.62 24.70 2.45
C HIS A 327 -6.37 23.81 2.51
N LEU A 328 -6.50 22.60 3.03
CA LEU A 328 -5.39 21.65 3.10
C LEU A 328 -4.89 21.23 1.71
N MET A 329 -5.79 20.98 0.77
CA MET A 329 -5.42 20.68 -0.63
C MET A 329 -4.80 21.86 -1.36
N VAL A 330 -5.12 23.12 -1.00
CA VAL A 330 -4.50 24.32 -1.58
C VAL A 330 -3.13 24.58 -0.97
N SER A 331 -2.99 24.40 0.35
CA SER A 331 -1.74 24.67 1.08
C SER A 331 -0.68 23.58 0.86
N LEU A 332 -1.08 22.31 0.79
CA LEU A 332 -0.19 21.16 0.63
C LEU A 332 -0.62 20.28 -0.54
N PRO A 333 -0.66 20.80 -1.78
CA PRO A 333 -1.29 20.12 -2.91
C PRO A 333 -0.65 18.77 -3.25
N ALA A 334 0.67 18.64 -3.13
CA ALA A 334 1.38 17.38 -3.37
C ALA A 334 1.02 16.29 -2.33
N ALA A 335 1.03 16.65 -1.05
CA ALA A 335 0.81 15.68 0.04
C ALA A 335 -0.69 15.36 0.24
N ALA A 336 -1.57 16.36 0.14
CA ALA A 336 -3.00 16.16 0.27
C ALA A 336 -3.63 15.57 -1.00
N GLY A 337 -3.16 15.98 -2.18
CA GLY A 337 -3.67 15.48 -3.47
C GLY A 337 -3.30 14.02 -3.75
N THR A 338 -2.28 13.48 -3.09
CA THR A 338 -1.89 12.06 -3.20
C THR A 338 -2.55 11.16 -2.16
N SER A 339 -3.28 11.71 -1.18
CA SER A 339 -4.04 10.92 -0.19
C SER A 339 -5.43 10.58 -0.72
N GLU A 340 -5.62 9.32 -1.11
CA GLU A 340 -6.89 8.77 -1.58
C GLU A 340 -8.01 8.98 -0.53
N GLU A 341 -7.73 8.77 0.76
CA GLU A 341 -8.70 8.95 1.85
C GLU A 341 -9.14 10.41 2.03
N LEU A 342 -8.21 11.36 1.91
CA LEU A 342 -8.51 12.78 2.00
C LEU A 342 -9.35 13.23 0.80
N VAL A 343 -8.99 12.79 -0.40
CA VAL A 343 -9.78 13.05 -1.63
C VAL A 343 -11.20 12.48 -1.49
N PHE A 344 -11.35 11.26 -0.98
CA PHE A 344 -12.65 10.64 -0.71
C PHE A 344 -13.50 11.45 0.27
N ASN A 345 -12.91 11.90 1.38
CA ASN A 345 -13.61 12.72 2.37
C ASN A 345 -13.99 14.10 1.80
N TYR A 346 -13.12 14.70 0.98
CA TYR A 346 -13.42 15.96 0.30
C TYR A 346 -14.59 15.81 -0.69
N CYS A 347 -14.58 14.75 -1.51
CA CYS A 347 -15.67 14.46 -2.43
C CYS A 347 -16.98 14.13 -1.69
N THR A 348 -16.90 13.51 -0.52
CA THR A 348 -18.06 13.36 0.38
C THR A 348 -18.56 14.71 0.88
N GLY A 349 -17.68 15.64 1.21
CA GLY A 349 -18.06 17.03 1.50
C GLY A 349 -18.80 17.68 0.33
N LEU A 350 -18.28 17.55 -0.89
CA LEU A 350 -18.98 18.07 -2.07
C LEU A 350 -20.37 17.47 -2.24
N ASP A 351 -20.54 16.15 -2.06
CA ASP A 351 -21.84 15.47 -2.16
C ASP A 351 -22.88 16.01 -1.16
N LEU A 352 -22.42 16.48 0.01
CA LEU A 352 -23.30 17.03 1.04
C LEU A 352 -23.69 18.50 0.79
N HIS A 353 -22.92 19.22 -0.03
CA HIS A 353 -23.09 20.66 -0.26
C HIS A 353 -23.64 21.03 -1.63
N TYR A 354 -23.35 20.22 -2.64
CA TYR A 354 -23.69 20.51 -4.02
C TYR A 354 -24.49 19.37 -4.64
N ASP A 355 -25.31 19.72 -5.61
CA ASP A 355 -26.13 18.81 -6.38
C ASP A 355 -26.05 19.12 -7.90
N GLY A 356 -26.54 18.17 -8.70
CA GLY A 356 -26.70 18.33 -10.15
C GLY A 356 -25.41 18.73 -10.88
N ALA A 357 -25.48 19.80 -11.67
CA ALA A 357 -24.35 20.25 -12.49
C ALA A 357 -23.19 20.81 -11.65
N LYS A 358 -23.47 21.57 -10.59
CA LYS A 358 -22.44 22.18 -9.74
C LYS A 358 -21.55 21.13 -9.07
N LEU A 359 -22.14 20.04 -8.60
CA LEU A 359 -21.40 18.91 -8.03
C LEU A 359 -20.45 18.28 -9.06
N ARG A 360 -20.94 18.04 -10.28
CA ARG A 360 -20.14 17.46 -11.37
C ARG A 360 -18.98 18.37 -11.75
N ASP A 361 -19.22 19.67 -11.86
CA ASP A 361 -18.19 20.65 -12.21
C ASP A 361 -17.11 20.73 -11.10
N ALA A 362 -17.53 20.75 -9.83
CA ALA A 362 -16.61 20.76 -8.69
C ALA A 362 -15.74 19.49 -8.62
N LYS A 363 -16.32 18.30 -8.85
CA LYS A 363 -15.57 17.03 -8.90
C LYS A 363 -14.63 16.98 -10.10
N THR A 364 -15.07 17.43 -11.28
CA THR A 364 -14.25 17.49 -12.49
C THR A 364 -13.03 18.38 -12.28
N LYS A 365 -13.23 19.57 -11.69
CA LYS A 365 -12.13 20.45 -11.31
C LYS A 365 -11.17 19.78 -10.33
N LYS A 366 -11.71 19.09 -9.31
CA LYS A 366 -10.88 18.39 -8.32
C LYS A 366 -10.06 17.25 -8.93
N ILE A 367 -10.60 16.51 -9.89
CA ILE A 367 -9.86 15.47 -10.63
C ILE A 367 -8.65 16.07 -11.33
N SER A 368 -8.82 17.21 -12.02
CA SER A 368 -7.70 17.91 -12.69
C SER A 368 -6.64 18.38 -11.69
N GLU A 369 -7.05 18.91 -10.54
CA GLU A 369 -6.12 19.34 -9.47
C GLU A 369 -5.32 18.14 -8.90
N VAL A 370 -6.00 17.05 -8.54
CA VAL A 370 -5.37 15.84 -7.99
C VAL A 370 -4.42 15.20 -9.00
N ALA A 371 -4.82 15.11 -10.27
CA ALA A 371 -4.01 14.54 -11.34
C ALA A 371 -2.68 15.27 -11.59
N THR A 372 -2.53 16.50 -11.12
CA THR A 372 -1.27 17.24 -11.21
C THR A 372 -0.20 16.66 -10.26
N TRP A 373 -0.62 16.00 -9.18
CA TRP A 373 0.25 15.54 -8.10
C TRP A 373 0.21 14.02 -7.89
N ALA A 374 -0.91 13.38 -8.23
CA ALA A 374 -1.09 11.94 -8.09
C ALA A 374 -0.09 11.17 -8.97
N GLY A 375 0.58 10.19 -8.35
CA GLY A 375 1.41 9.22 -9.05
C GLY A 375 0.59 8.19 -9.81
N ASP A 376 1.27 7.16 -10.33
CA ASP A 376 0.58 6.08 -11.03
C ASP A 376 -0.30 5.22 -10.10
N GLY A 377 -1.43 4.72 -10.60
CA GLY A 377 -2.27 3.77 -9.86
C GLY A 377 -3.19 4.37 -8.79
N PHE A 378 -3.42 5.69 -8.84
CA PHE A 378 -4.34 6.40 -7.94
C PHE A 378 -5.77 5.85 -8.05
N ASP A 379 -6.41 5.58 -6.90
CA ASP A 379 -7.77 5.03 -6.85
C ASP A 379 -8.82 6.07 -7.21
N THR A 380 -9.34 5.98 -8.43
CA THR A 380 -10.41 6.86 -8.91
C THR A 380 -11.74 6.71 -8.18
N ALA A 381 -11.94 5.62 -7.42
CA ALA A 381 -13.12 5.49 -6.55
C ALA A 381 -13.17 6.61 -5.48
N SER A 382 -12.01 7.19 -5.15
CA SER A 382 -11.88 8.33 -4.25
C SER A 382 -12.68 9.55 -4.71
N PHE A 383 -12.95 9.70 -6.01
CA PHE A 383 -13.73 10.84 -6.53
C PHE A 383 -15.25 10.68 -6.38
N LYS A 384 -15.73 9.47 -6.02
CA LYS A 384 -17.16 9.15 -5.88
C LYS A 384 -17.99 9.55 -7.12
N LEU A 385 -17.51 9.19 -8.31
CA LEU A 385 -18.12 9.55 -9.59
C LEU A 385 -19.36 8.74 -9.92
#